data_AF-A0A2A4PZI0-F1
#
_entry.id   AF-A0A2A4PZI0-F1
#
_cell.length_a   1.000
_cell.length_b   1.000
_cell.length_c   1.000
_cell.angle_alpha   90.00
_cell.angle_beta   90.00
_cell.angle_gamma   90.00
#
_symmetry.space_group_name_H-M   'P 1'
#
loop_
_entity.id
_entity.type
_entity.pdbx_description
1 polymer ?
#
loop_
_entity_poly.entity_id
_entity_poly.type
_entity_poly.pdbx_seq_one_letter_code
_entity_poly.pdbx_strand_id
1 'polypeptide(L)'
;MERDDCIEYSLDAHHSEEEGVKIRKRIYFVTFLLTAITMVEVALGVWWDSLGLPHLMVQYSFIIMTLVKAGYIVAVFMHLGDERRPLLYLVVLPYSCFIAYLVFICLNEANTWMDSRILYNWLF
;
A
#
# COMPACT_ATOMS: atom_id res chain seq x y z
N MET A 1 14.10 52.23 -20.43
CA MET A 1 14.29 50.78 -20.27
C MET A 1 13.39 50.35 -19.13
N GLU A 2 12.21 49.80 -19.46
CA GLU A 2 11.41 49.11 -18.45
C GLU A 2 12.24 47.94 -17.92
N ARG A 3 12.23 47.73 -16.60
CA ARG A 3 12.94 46.61 -15.97
C ARG A 3 12.10 45.36 -16.18
N ASP A 4 12.56 44.48 -17.07
CA ASP A 4 11.96 43.17 -17.41
C ASP A 4 12.26 42.10 -16.33
N ASP A 5 12.84 42.54 -15.22
CA ASP A 5 13.39 41.73 -14.13
C ASP A 5 12.29 41.19 -13.19
N CYS A 6 11.05 41.65 -13.35
CA CYS A 6 9.92 41.36 -12.47
C CYS A 6 8.80 40.60 -13.20
N ILE A 7 9.14 39.62 -14.05
CA ILE A 7 8.15 38.60 -14.40
C ILE A 7 7.99 37.71 -13.15
N GLU A 8 7.10 38.13 -12.26
CA GLU A 8 6.82 37.49 -10.97
C GLU A 8 5.91 36.28 -11.20
N TYR A 9 6.50 35.19 -11.71
CA TYR A 9 5.83 33.89 -11.93
C TYR A 9 5.18 33.30 -10.66
N SER A 10 5.48 33.84 -9.48
CA SER A 10 4.95 33.41 -8.17
C SER A 10 3.56 33.95 -7.83
N LEU A 11 3.06 34.98 -8.52
CA LEU A 11 1.78 35.62 -8.20
C LEU A 11 0.56 34.89 -8.78
N ASP A 12 0.70 34.14 -9.89
CA ASP A 12 -0.42 33.38 -10.48
C ASP A 12 -0.53 31.93 -9.96
N ALA A 13 0.38 31.51 -9.08
CA ALA A 13 0.35 30.19 -8.43
C ALA A 13 -0.47 30.16 -7.13
N HIS A 14 -1.36 31.14 -6.92
CA HIS A 14 -2.32 31.13 -5.82
C HIS A 14 -3.44 30.13 -6.13
N HIS A 15 -3.21 28.86 -5.79
CA HIS A 15 -4.28 27.87 -5.68
C HIS A 15 -5.44 28.49 -4.88
N SER A 16 -6.64 28.50 -5.46
CA SER A 16 -7.81 29.05 -4.75
C SER A 16 -7.96 28.33 -3.40
N GLU A 17 -8.25 29.06 -2.32
CA GLU A 17 -8.41 28.44 -1.00
C GLU A 17 -9.45 27.31 -1.02
N GLU A 18 -10.44 27.40 -1.91
CA GLU A 18 -11.49 26.41 -2.10
C GLU A 18 -10.97 25.05 -2.57
N GLU A 19 -9.95 25.01 -3.43
CA GLU A 19 -9.33 23.76 -3.90
C GLU A 19 -8.51 23.11 -2.79
N GLY A 20 -7.75 23.91 -2.04
CA GLY A 20 -6.95 23.42 -0.91
C GLY A 20 -7.81 22.80 0.21
N VAL A 21 -8.99 23.37 0.48
CA VAL A 21 -9.93 22.81 1.47
C VAL A 21 -10.44 21.43 1.04
N LYS A 22 -10.74 21.22 -0.25
CA LYS A 22 -11.22 19.93 -0.76
C LYS A 22 -10.15 18.84 -0.63
N ILE A 23 -8.89 19.15 -0.96
CA ILE A 23 -7.76 18.22 -0.84
C ILE A 23 -7.54 17.82 0.62
N ARG A 24 -7.47 18.80 1.53
CA ARG A 24 -7.30 18.54 2.97
C ARG A 24 -8.43 17.65 3.51
N LYS A 25 -9.67 17.91 3.12
CA LYS A 25 -10.82 17.10 3.55
C LYS A 25 -10.73 15.65 3.06
N ARG A 26 -10.29 15.43 1.81
CA ARG A 26 -10.08 14.09 1.25
C ARG A 26 -8.99 13.33 2.03
N ILE A 27 -7.88 13.98 2.35
CA ILE A 27 -6.78 13.39 3.13
C ILE A 27 -7.30 12.92 4.49
N TYR A 28 -7.94 13.79 5.27
CA TYR A 28 -8.45 13.41 6.59
C TYR A 28 -9.49 12.29 6.55
N PHE A 29 -10.38 12.31 5.54
CA PHE A 29 -11.36 11.25 5.35
C PHE A 29 -10.70 9.89 5.11
N VAL A 30 -9.71 9.84 4.21
CA VAL A 30 -9.02 8.59 3.85
C VAL A 30 -8.11 8.11 4.98
N THR A 31 -7.45 9.02 5.71
CA THR A 31 -6.71 8.66 6.92
C THR A 31 -7.61 7.96 7.93
N PHE A 32 -8.77 8.54 8.25
CA PHE A 32 -9.68 7.95 9.22
C PHE A 32 -10.27 6.62 8.74
N LEU A 33 -10.62 6.53 7.45
CA LEU A 33 -11.07 5.30 6.81
C LEU A 33 -10.03 4.18 6.97
N LEU A 34 -8.77 4.44 6.63
CA LEU A 34 -7.69 3.46 6.70
C LEU A 34 -7.35 3.08 8.14
N THR A 35 -7.41 4.02 9.08
CA THR A 35 -7.29 3.72 10.52
C THR A 35 -8.41 2.80 10.98
N ALA A 36 -9.66 3.07 10.59
CA ALA A 36 -10.81 2.23 10.95
C ALA A 36 -10.67 0.80 10.39
N ILE A 37 -10.32 0.65 9.12
CA ILE A 37 -10.07 -0.65 8.48
C ILE A 37 -8.93 -1.39 9.22
N THR A 38 -7.89 -0.68 9.66
CA THR A 38 -6.78 -1.28 10.42
C THR A 38 -7.19 -1.70 11.82
N MET A 39 -8.05 -0.93 12.49
CA MET A 39 -8.61 -1.32 13.77
C MET A 39 -9.42 -2.61 13.65
N VAL A 40 -10.21 -2.74 12.58
CA VAL A 40 -11.00 -3.95 12.30
C VAL A 40 -10.11 -5.16 12.01
N GLU A 41 -9.04 -5.01 11.23
CA GLU A 41 -8.08 -6.10 11.01
C GLU A 41 -7.46 -6.58 12.32
N VAL A 42 -6.97 -5.68 13.16
CA VAL A 42 -6.34 -6.04 14.43
C VAL A 42 -7.35 -6.73 15.35
N ALA A 43 -8.58 -6.21 15.41
CA ALA A 43 -9.68 -6.84 16.15
C ALA A 43 -9.97 -8.27 15.65
N LEU A 44 -10.06 -8.47 14.33
CA LEU A 44 -10.23 -9.80 13.74
C LEU A 44 -9.05 -10.71 14.09
N GLY A 45 -7.82 -10.21 14.03
CA GLY A 45 -6.62 -10.98 14.39
C GLY A 45 -6.58 -11.42 15.85
N VAL A 46 -7.07 -10.59 16.78
CA VAL A 46 -7.11 -10.91 18.22
C VAL A 46 -8.24 -11.87 18.56
N TRP A 47 -9.43 -11.68 17.98
CA TRP A 47 -10.63 -12.42 18.36
C TRP A 47 -11.01 -13.59 17.45
N TRP A 48 -10.19 -13.92 16.44
CA TRP A 48 -10.55 -14.95 15.44
C TRP A 48 -10.88 -16.32 16.06
N ASP A 49 -10.14 -16.74 17.08
CA ASP A 49 -10.33 -18.01 17.78
C ASP A 49 -11.66 -18.04 18.54
N SER A 50 -12.01 -16.93 19.20
CA SER A 50 -13.28 -16.77 19.93
C SER A 50 -14.51 -16.71 19.00
N LEU A 51 -14.31 -16.34 17.73
CA LEU A 51 -15.37 -16.26 16.72
C LEU A 51 -15.60 -17.58 15.96
N GLY A 52 -14.78 -18.60 16.21
CA GLY A 52 -14.87 -19.89 15.51
C GLY A 52 -14.60 -19.80 14.01
N LEU A 53 -13.87 -18.78 13.56
CA LEU A 53 -13.56 -18.59 12.14
C LEU A 53 -12.41 -19.52 11.70
N PRO A 54 -12.49 -20.13 10.51
CA PRO A 54 -11.40 -20.95 10.01
C PRO A 54 -10.15 -20.09 9.74
N HIS A 55 -8.99 -20.57 10.19
CA HIS A 55 -7.71 -19.85 10.10
C HIS A 55 -7.39 -19.38 8.68
N LEU A 56 -7.66 -20.22 7.68
CA LEU A 56 -7.45 -19.90 6.28
C LEU A 56 -8.26 -18.67 5.83
N MET A 57 -9.52 -18.57 6.26
CA MET A 57 -10.37 -17.43 5.91
C MET A 57 -9.83 -16.12 6.49
N VAL A 58 -9.31 -16.18 7.72
CA VAL A 58 -8.69 -15.02 8.37
C VAL A 58 -7.44 -14.59 7.60
N GLN A 59 -6.56 -15.52 7.23
CA GLN A 59 -5.35 -15.22 6.44
C GLN A 59 -5.67 -14.52 5.11
N TYR A 60 -6.64 -15.04 4.35
CA TYR A 60 -7.05 -14.39 3.09
C TYR A 60 -7.68 -13.02 3.32
N SER A 61 -8.45 -12.84 4.41
CA SER A 61 -9.04 -11.53 4.74
C SER A 61 -7.96 -10.47 5.02
N PHE A 62 -6.87 -10.85 5.70
CA PHE A 62 -5.74 -9.96 5.97
C PHE A 62 -5.04 -9.54 4.67
N ILE A 63 -4.80 -10.48 3.76
CA ILE A 63 -4.17 -10.18 2.46
C ILE A 63 -5.03 -9.21 1.65
N ILE A 64 -6.34 -9.47 1.56
CA ILE A 64 -7.25 -8.64 0.77
C ILE A 64 -7.34 -7.23 1.37
N MET A 65 -7.54 -7.10 2.69
CA MET A 65 -7.63 -5.77 3.30
C MET A 65 -6.31 -5.00 3.21
N THR A 66 -5.15 -5.64 3.33
CA THR A 66 -3.86 -4.94 3.12
C THR A 66 -3.68 -4.46 1.69
N LEU A 67 -4.10 -5.24 0.68
CA LEU A 67 -4.06 -4.79 -0.72
C LEU A 67 -4.99 -3.60 -0.96
N VAL A 68 -6.20 -3.62 -0.39
CA VAL A 68 -7.14 -2.48 -0.46
C VAL A 68 -6.51 -1.23 0.13
N LYS A 69 -5.90 -1.33 1.32
CA LYS A 69 -5.22 -0.18 1.94
C LYS A 69 -4.07 0.35 1.10
N ALA A 70 -3.23 -0.55 0.57
CA ALA A 70 -2.13 -0.16 -0.31
C ALA A 70 -2.64 0.60 -1.54
N GLY A 71 -3.73 0.14 -2.15
CA GLY A 71 -4.39 0.83 -3.26
C GLY A 71 -4.88 2.24 -2.87
N TYR A 72 -5.56 2.39 -1.74
CA TYR A 72 -6.02 3.69 -1.24
C TYR A 72 -4.85 4.64 -0.91
N ILE A 73 -3.75 4.13 -0.38
CA ILE A 73 -2.56 4.93 -0.06
C ILE A 73 -1.93 5.48 -1.35
N VAL A 74 -1.71 4.62 -2.34
CA VAL A 74 -1.13 5.03 -3.62
C VAL A 74 -2.06 5.99 -4.37
N ALA A 75 -3.36 5.74 -4.38
CA ALA A 75 -4.29 6.61 -5.09
C ALA A 75 -4.43 8.00 -4.44
N VAL A 76 -4.47 8.07 -3.11
CA VAL A 76 -4.85 9.30 -2.38
C VAL A 76 -3.67 10.02 -1.75
N PHE A 77 -2.81 9.33 -0.99
CA PHE A 77 -1.69 9.98 -0.29
C PHE A 77 -0.54 10.31 -1.22
N MET A 78 -0.33 9.51 -2.26
CA MET A 78 0.66 9.82 -3.29
C MET A 78 0.10 10.68 -4.43
N HIS A 79 -1.19 11.03 -4.40
CA HIS A 79 -1.92 11.81 -5.42
C HIS A 79 -1.95 11.20 -6.85
N LEU A 80 -1.24 10.09 -7.06
CA LEU A 80 -1.09 9.38 -8.34
C LEU A 80 -2.42 8.92 -8.98
N GLY A 81 -3.52 8.88 -8.24
CA GLY A 81 -4.84 8.52 -8.74
C GLY A 81 -5.47 9.56 -9.68
N ASP A 82 -5.21 10.85 -9.43
CA ASP A 82 -5.71 11.96 -10.28
C ASP A 82 -4.69 12.36 -11.37
N GLU A 83 -3.53 11.68 -11.40
CA GLU A 83 -2.37 12.04 -12.21
C GLU A 83 -2.21 11.18 -13.47
N ARG A 84 -1.14 11.45 -14.23
CA ARG A 84 -0.82 10.72 -15.47
C ARG A 84 -0.49 9.25 -15.16
N ARG A 85 -1.22 8.34 -15.81
CA ARG A 85 -1.01 6.88 -15.75
C ARG A 85 0.45 6.38 -15.76
N PRO A 86 1.40 6.94 -16.55
CA PRO A 86 2.81 6.52 -16.46
C PRO A 86 3.46 6.74 -15.08
N LEU A 87 3.07 7.78 -14.33
CA LEU A 87 3.60 8.02 -12.98
C LEU A 87 3.11 6.95 -11.99
N LEU A 88 1.87 6.50 -12.15
CA LEU A 88 1.33 5.41 -11.32
C LEU A 88 2.11 4.12 -11.56
N TYR A 89 2.37 3.75 -12.82
CA TYR A 89 3.15 2.55 -13.14
C TYR A 89 4.60 2.66 -12.66
N LEU A 90 5.20 3.85 -12.70
CA LEU A 90 6.56 4.09 -12.21
C LEU A 90 6.71 3.70 -10.73
N VAL A 91 5.68 3.92 -9.91
CA VAL A 91 5.70 3.56 -8.49
C VAL A 91 5.22 2.13 -8.27
N VAL A 92 4.08 1.74 -8.84
CA VAL A 92 3.47 0.43 -8.56
C VAL A 92 4.30 -0.74 -9.09
N LEU A 93 4.91 -0.59 -10.27
CA LEU A 93 5.65 -1.66 -10.94
C LEU A 93 6.89 -2.13 -10.13
N PRO A 94 7.84 -1.26 -9.72
CA PRO A 94 9.03 -1.71 -8.98
C PRO A 94 8.67 -2.37 -7.65
N TYR A 95 7.70 -1.84 -6.90
CA TYR A 95 7.27 -2.45 -5.64
C TYR A 95 6.59 -3.81 -5.87
N SER A 96 5.75 -3.94 -6.90
CA SER A 96 5.08 -5.21 -7.21
C SER A 96 6.09 -6.28 -7.65
N CYS A 97 7.05 -5.91 -8.51
CA CYS A 97 8.13 -6.79 -8.94
C CYS A 97 9.00 -7.21 -7.74
N PHE A 98 9.32 -6.28 -6.85
CA PHE A 98 10.11 -6.57 -5.65
C PHE A 98 9.40 -7.57 -4.71
N ILE A 99 8.10 -7.35 -4.43
CA ILE A 99 7.33 -8.27 -3.59
C ILE A 99 7.23 -9.66 -4.25
N ALA A 100 6.94 -9.72 -5.55
CA ALA A 100 6.89 -11.00 -6.27
C ALA A 100 8.23 -11.74 -6.26
N TYR A 101 9.34 -11.01 -6.36
CA TYR A 101 10.70 -11.56 -6.27
C TYR A 101 11.01 -12.11 -4.87
N LEU A 102 10.61 -11.39 -3.81
CA LEU A 102 10.76 -11.89 -2.44
C LEU A 102 9.96 -13.18 -2.21
N VAL A 103 8.71 -13.23 -2.68
CA VAL A 103 7.88 -14.44 -2.60
C VAL A 103 8.54 -15.59 -3.35
N PHE A 104 9.07 -15.34 -4.55
CA PHE A 104 9.80 -16.35 -5.32
C PHE A 104 11.00 -16.90 -4.55
N ILE A 105 11.86 -16.05 -3.97
CA ILE A 105 13.01 -16.53 -3.17
C ILE A 105 12.52 -17.36 -1.98
N CYS A 106 11.55 -16.87 -1.21
CA CYS A 106 11.05 -17.57 -0.02
C CYS A 106 10.50 -18.97 -0.36
N LEU A 107 9.79 -19.11 -1.48
CA LEU A 107 9.26 -20.41 -1.92
C LEU A 107 10.37 -21.36 -2.37
N ASN A 108 11.39 -20.87 -3.08
CA ASN A 108 12.52 -21.70 -3.50
C ASN A 108 13.34 -22.18 -2.29
N GLU A 109 13.70 -21.26 -1.40
CA GLU A 109 14.40 -21.60 -0.16
C GLU A 109 13.59 -22.62 0.65
N ALA A 110 12.31 -22.37 0.91
CA ALA A 110 11.46 -23.29 1.68
C ALA A 110 11.45 -24.72 1.10
N ASN A 111 11.40 -24.86 -0.23
CA ASN A 111 11.46 -26.16 -0.89
C ASN A 111 12.83 -26.84 -0.72
N THR A 112 13.93 -26.10 -0.88
CA THR A 112 15.29 -26.63 -0.68
C THR A 112 15.54 -27.06 0.77
N TRP A 113 15.05 -26.29 1.75
CA TRP A 113 15.13 -26.64 3.17
C TRP A 113 14.35 -27.91 3.50
N MET A 114 13.15 -28.09 2.93
CA MET A 114 12.33 -29.29 3.11
C MET A 114 13.04 -30.53 2.57
N ASP A 115 13.55 -30.47 1.34
CA ASP A 115 14.22 -31.59 0.69
C ASP A 115 15.50 -32.00 1.44
N SER A 116 16.27 -30.99 1.89
CA SER A 116 17.46 -31.22 2.72
C SER A 116 17.12 -31.92 4.04
N ARG A 117 16.07 -31.50 4.76
CA ARG A 117 15.62 -32.17 6.00
C ARG A 117 15.22 -33.61 5.76
N ILE A 118 14.52 -33.89 4.67
CA ILE A 118 14.10 -35.25 4.31
C ILE A 118 15.33 -36.12 4.06
N LEU A 119 16.33 -35.59 3.34
CA LEU A 119 17.58 -36.29 3.05
C LEU A 119 18.38 -36.60 4.34
N TYR A 120 18.54 -35.62 5.24
CA TYR A 120 19.22 -35.81 6.52
C TYR A 120 18.52 -36.85 7.41
N ASN A 121 17.19 -36.86 7.44
CA ASN A 121 16.40 -37.83 8.21
C ASN A 121 16.38 -39.24 7.57
N TRP A 122 16.83 -39.38 6.32
CA TRP A 122 16.97 -40.67 5.64
C TRP A 122 18.38 -41.26 5.75
N LEU A 123 19.40 -40.40 5.86
CA LEU A 123 20.82 -40.79 5.90
C LEU A 123 21.37 -40.99 7.32
N PHE A 124 20.71 -40.46 8.35
CA PHE A 124 21.06 -40.62 9.77
C PHE A 124 19.84 -41.09 10.57
#